data_AF-A0A8S3FRH8-F1
#
_entry.id   AF-A0A8S3FRH8-F1
#
_cell.length_a   1.000
_cell.length_b   1.000
_cell.length_c   1.000
_cell.angle_alpha   90.00
_cell.angle_beta   90.00
_cell.angle_gamma   90.00
#
_symmetry.space_group_name_H-M   'P 1'
#
loop_
_entity.id
_entity.type
_entity.pdbx_description
1 polymer ?
#
loop_
_entity_poly.entity_id
_entity_poly.type
_entity_poly.pdbx_seq_one_letter_code
_entity_poly.pdbx_strand_id
1 'polypeptide(L)'
;MTNLIQEGSKVILYLGYNNLHVIKVKTNEVYQTKFGALKHNDLVGKEFGSKIMCTKGYIHALSVIPELWTLALPHRTQILYMADISLIL
;
A
#
# COMPACT_ATOMS: atom_id res chain seq x y z
N MET A 1 -8.92 3.33 -18.46
CA MET A 1 -8.92 2.65 -17.15
C MET A 1 -8.47 3.65 -16.12
N THR A 2 -9.35 4.07 -15.23
CA THR A 2 -9.04 5.14 -14.26
C THR A 2 -8.16 4.56 -13.16
N ASN A 3 -6.87 4.91 -13.16
CA ASN A 3 -5.88 4.50 -12.15
C ASN A 3 -6.06 5.25 -10.82
N LEU A 4 -7.30 5.61 -10.49
CA LEU A 4 -7.66 6.39 -9.31
C LEU A 4 -8.01 5.45 -8.16
N ILE A 5 -7.58 5.83 -6.97
CA ILE A 5 -7.91 5.16 -5.73
C ILE A 5 -9.37 5.48 -5.39
N GLN A 6 -10.16 4.44 -5.15
CA GLN A 6 -11.57 4.55 -4.79
C GLN A 6 -11.82 3.93 -3.41
N GLU A 7 -13.01 4.20 -2.87
CA GLU A 7 -13.45 3.50 -1.66
C GLU A 7 -13.51 1.99 -1.89
N GLY A 8 -13.01 1.22 -0.94
CA GLY A 8 -12.90 -0.24 -1.03
C GLY A 8 -11.67 -0.75 -1.77
N SER A 9 -10.91 0.11 -2.47
CA SER A 9 -9.65 -0.28 -3.10
C SER A 9 -8.63 -0.73 -2.05
N LYS A 10 -7.88 -1.79 -2.36
CA LYS A 10 -6.68 -2.16 -1.60
C LYS A 10 -5.51 -1.35 -2.12
N VAL A 11 -4.76 -0.73 -1.22
CA VAL A 11 -3.61 0.12 -1.53
C VAL A 11 -2.44 -0.36 -0.69
N ILE A 12 -1.25 -0.40 -1.29
CA ILE A 12 0.00 -0.66 -0.59
C ILE A 12 0.63 0.68 -0.26
N LEU A 13 0.74 1.00 1.03
CA LEU A 13 1.49 2.15 1.49
C LEU A 13 2.97 1.77 1.57
N TYR A 14 3.80 2.48 0.80
CA TYR A 14 5.25 2.40 0.88
C TYR A 14 5.76 3.50 1.79
N LEU A 15 6.18 3.11 3.00
CA LEU A 15 6.79 4.00 3.99
C LEU A 15 8.33 3.90 3.94
N GLY A 16 8.86 2.79 3.44
CA GLY A 16 10.28 2.56 3.27
C GLY A 16 10.55 1.13 2.85
N TYR A 17 11.84 0.79 2.67
CA TYR A 17 12.27 -0.49 2.09
C TYR A 17 11.65 -1.72 2.80
N ASN A 18 11.71 -1.77 4.13
CA ASN A 18 11.13 -2.85 4.94
C ASN A 18 9.80 -2.48 5.59
N ASN A 19 9.14 -1.42 5.12
CA ASN A 19 7.94 -0.89 5.75
C ASN A 19 6.84 -0.66 4.71
N LEU A 20 6.18 -1.76 4.38
CA LEU A 20 5.04 -1.83 3.49
C LEU A 20 3.79 -2.18 4.30
N HIS A 21 2.72 -1.41 4.11
CA HIS A 21 1.47 -1.65 4.80
C HIS A 21 0.34 -1.81 3.78
N VAL A 22 -0.41 -2.90 3.87
CA VAL A 22 -1.61 -3.09 3.06
C VAL A 22 -2.79 -2.49 3.80
N ILE A 23 -3.48 -1.55 3.16
CA ILE A 23 -4.72 -0.96 3.70
C ILE A 23 -5.89 -1.16 2.74
N LYS A 24 -7.09 -1.23 3.29
CA LYS A 24 -8.33 -1.10 2.53
C LYS A 24 -8.84 0.32 2.72
N VAL A 25 -9.02 1.06 1.62
CA VAL A 25 -9.52 2.43 1.68
C VAL A 25 -10.99 2.41 2.11
N LYS A 26 -11.30 3.22 3.12
CA LYS A 26 -12.65 3.39 3.67
C LYS A 26 -12.84 4.85 4.03
N THR A 27 -13.96 5.43 3.65
CA THR A 27 -14.24 6.85 3.88
C THR A 27 -14.28 7.14 5.39
N ASN A 28 -13.73 8.30 5.78
CA ASN A 28 -13.60 8.78 7.18
C ASN A 28 -12.74 7.93 8.13
N GLU A 29 -12.00 6.95 7.62
CA GLU A 29 -11.03 6.21 8.43
C GLU A 29 -9.64 6.88 8.38
N VAL A 30 -8.90 6.72 9.47
CA VAL A 30 -7.55 7.28 9.62
C VAL A 30 -6.59 6.15 9.92
N TYR A 31 -5.54 6.04 9.11
CA TYR A 31 -4.46 5.09 9.29
C TYR A 31 -3.26 5.75 9.93
N GLN A 32 -2.76 5.20 11.03
CA GLN A 32 -1.60 5.75 11.72
C GLN A 32 -0.30 5.18 11.12
N THR A 33 0.58 6.06 10.70
CA THR A 33 1.91 5.72 10.18
C THR A 33 3.00 6.37 11.02
N LYS A 34 4.25 5.91 10.86
CA LYS A 34 5.41 6.56 11.48
C LYS A 34 5.60 8.02 11.03
N PHE A 35 5.09 8.38 9.85
CA PHE A 35 5.15 9.74 9.30
C PHE A 35 3.92 10.58 9.61
N GLY A 36 2.96 10.07 10.40
CA GLY A 36 1.77 10.79 10.84
C GLY A 36 0.46 10.07 10.51
N ALA A 37 -0.65 10.74 10.83
CA ALA A 37 -1.99 10.26 10.56
C ALA A 37 -2.35 10.45 9.09
N LEU A 38 -2.62 9.36 8.38
CA LEU A 38 -3.08 9.34 7.00
C LEU A 38 -4.60 9.23 6.98
N LYS A 39 -5.29 10.28 6.55
CA LYS A 39 -6.74 10.22 6.35
C LYS A 39 -7.02 9.51 5.04
N HIS A 40 -7.91 8.52 5.04
CA HIS A 40 -8.28 7.82 3.81
C HIS A 40 -8.96 8.75 2.80
N ASN A 41 -9.60 9.82 3.25
CA ASN A 41 -10.17 10.84 2.37
C ASN A 41 -9.11 11.55 1.51
N ASP A 42 -7.86 11.62 1.96
CA ASP A 42 -6.75 12.23 1.21
C ASP A 42 -6.19 11.26 0.14
N LEU A 43 -6.49 9.96 0.25
CA LEU A 43 -6.13 8.93 -0.71
C LEU A 43 -7.16 8.80 -1.83
N VAL A 44 -8.45 8.93 -1.51
CA VAL A 44 -9.54 8.79 -2.49
C VAL A 44 -9.41 9.87 -3.57
N GLY A 45 -9.46 9.45 -4.84
CA GLY A 45 -9.33 10.33 -5.99
C GLY A 45 -7.89 10.68 -6.38
N LYS A 46 -6.88 10.15 -5.68
CA LYS A 46 -5.47 10.20 -6.13
C LYS A 46 -5.14 9.04 -7.04
N GLU A 47 -4.15 9.23 -7.91
CA GLU A 47 -3.65 8.15 -8.76
C GLU A 47 -2.74 7.21 -7.97
N PHE A 48 -2.78 5.91 -8.28
CA PHE A 48 -1.78 4.96 -7.78
C PHE A 48 -0.37 5.40 -8.22
N GLY A 49 0.62 5.27 -7.32
CA GLY A 49 1.98 5.77 -7.48
C GLY A 49 2.19 7.18 -6.88
N SER A 50 1.10 7.90 -6.56
CA SER A 50 1.19 9.25 -6.04
C SER A 50 1.92 9.32 -4.69
N LYS A 51 2.70 10.39 -4.54
CA LYS A 51 3.30 10.79 -3.26
C LYS A 51 2.23 11.48 -2.41
N ILE A 52 2.00 10.96 -1.22
CA ILE A 52 1.08 11.54 -0.23
C ILE A 52 1.90 12.18 0.88
N MET A 53 1.65 13.47 1.12
CA MET A 53 2.33 14.22 2.17
C MET A 53 1.69 13.89 3.52
N CYS A 54 2.53 13.57 4.51
CA CYS A 54 2.11 13.36 5.90
C CYS A 54 2.76 14.41 6.80
N THR A 55 2.29 14.53 8.04
CA THR A 55 2.78 15.55 9.00
C THR A 55 4.29 15.51 9.21
N LYS A 56 4.89 14.32 9.18
CA LYS A 56 6.33 14.09 9.41
C LYS A 56 7.01 13.38 8.22
N GLY A 57 6.63 13.69 6.99
CA GLY A 57 7.30 13.14 5.81
C GLY A 57 6.33 12.87 4.66
N TYR A 58 6.57 11.79 3.92
CA TYR A 58 5.70 11.38 2.83
C TYR A 58 5.69 9.86 2.71
N ILE A 59 4.66 9.35 2.05
CA ILE A 59 4.48 7.95 1.71
C ILE A 59 4.05 7.84 0.25
N HIS A 60 4.22 6.66 -0.35
CA HIS A 60 3.68 6.39 -1.68
C HIS A 60 2.49 5.44 -1.59
N ALA A 61 1.42 5.76 -2.32
CA ALA A 61 0.23 4.92 -2.41
C ALA A 61 0.32 4.06 -3.68
N LEU A 62 0.79 2.83 -3.55
CA LEU A 62 1.06 1.92 -4.68
C LEU A 62 -0.13 1.00 -4.95
N SER A 63 -0.26 0.59 -6.21
CA SER A 63 -1.20 -0.47 -6.60
C SER A 63 -0.77 -1.81 -6.03
N VAL A 64 -1.73 -2.72 -5.89
CA VAL A 64 -1.43 -4.10 -5.47
C VAL A 64 -0.93 -4.89 -6.67
N ILE A 65 0.36 -5.24 -6.65
CA ILE A 65 0.97 -6.20 -7.57
C ILE A 65 1.53 -7.39 -6.78
N PRO A 66 1.65 -8.59 -7.38
CA PRO A 66 2.10 -9.79 -6.68
C PRO A 66 3.43 -9.62 -5.93
N GLU A 67 4.38 -8.88 -6.51
CA GLU A 67 5.70 -8.60 -5.95
C GLU A 67 5.60 -7.85 -4.64
N LEU A 68 4.87 -6.73 -4.64
CA LEU A 68 4.67 -5.91 -3.46
C LEU A 68 3.76 -6.61 -2.44
N TRP A 69 2.76 -7.36 -2.90
CA TRP A 69 1.88 -8.12 -2.03
C TRP A 69 2.64 -9.19 -1.24
N THR A 70 3.53 -9.93 -1.91
CA THR A 70 4.36 -10.97 -1.29
C THR A 70 5.22 -10.40 -0.16
N LEU A 71 5.66 -9.14 -0.28
CA LEU A 71 6.44 -8.45 0.76
C LEU A 71 5.57 -7.84 1.87
N ALA A 72 4.34 -7.42 1.57
CA ALA A 72 3.51 -6.63 2.49
C ALA A 72 2.45 -7.46 3.25
N LEU A 73 2.18 -8.70 2.82
CA LEU A 73 1.14 -9.53 3.41
C LEU A 73 1.50 -9.95 4.84
N PRO A 74 0.50 -10.11 5.73
CA PRO A 74 0.74 -10.67 7.05
C PRO A 74 1.07 -12.15 6.93
N HIS A 75 2.28 -12.53 7.32
CA HIS A 75 2.71 -13.92 7.35
C HIS A 75 1.88 -14.72 8.37
N ARG A 76 1.06 -15.64 7.88
CA ARG A 76 0.34 -16.65 8.69
C ARG A 76 0.89 -18.06 8.48
N THR A 77 1.59 -18.27 7.37
CA THR A 77 2.23 -19.52 6.97
C THR A 77 3.55 -19.19 6.26
N GLN A 78 4.34 -20.21 5.96
CA GLN A 78 5.42 -20.08 4.99
C GLN A 78 4.83 -19.84 3.59
N ILE A 79 5.51 -18.99 2.81
CA ILE A 79 5.15 -18.64 1.43
C ILE A 79 6.40 -18.70 0.54
N LEU A 80 6.20 -18.72 -0.77
CA LEU A 80 7.28 -18.54 -1.74
C LEU A 80 7.54 -17.05 -1.98
N TYR A 81 8.79 -16.72 -2.26
CA TYR A 81 9.19 -15.37 -2.64
C TYR A 81 9.45 -15.27 -4.15
N MET A 82 9.61 -14.04 -4.63
CA MET A 82 9.71 -13.73 -6.05
C MET A 82 10.73 -14.59 -6.80
N ALA A 83 11.90 -14.83 -6.21
CA ALA A 83 12.94 -15.65 -6.84
C ALA A 83 12.45 -17.07 -7.14
N ASP A 84 11.84 -17.74 -6.15
CA ASP A 84 11.32 -19.10 -6.30
C ASP A 84 10.09 -19.14 -7.23
N ILE A 85 9.19 -18.16 -7.09
CA ILE A 85 7.99 -18.05 -7.94
C ILE A 85 8.40 -17.86 -9.41
N SER A 86 9.39 -17.01 -9.69
CA SER A 86 9.88 -16.74 -11.04
C SER A 86 10.61 -17.92 -11.69
N LEU A 87 11.14 -18.84 -10.88
CA LEU A 87 11.80 -20.05 -11.37
C LEU A 87 10.79 -21.14 -11.72
N ILE A 88 9.65 -21.18 -11.01
CA ILE A 88 8.61 -22.20 -11.19
C ILE A 88 7.73 -21.90 -12.42
N LEU A 89 7.45 -20.62 -12.68
CA LEU A 89 6.60 -20.15 -13.78
C LEU A 89 7.37 -20.02 -15.10
#